data_AF-A0A1D8U3E1-F1
#
_entry.id   AF-A0A1D8U3E1-F1
#
_cell.length_a   1.000
_cell.length_b   1.000
_cell.length_c   1.000
_cell.angle_alpha   90.00
_cell.angle_beta   90.00
_cell.angle_gamma   90.00
#
_symmetry.space_group_name_H-M   'P 1'
#
loop_
_entity.id
_entity.type
_entity.pdbx_description
1 polymer ?
#
loop_
_entity_poly.entity_id
_entity_poly.type
_entity_poly.pdbx_seq_one_letter_code
_entity_poly.pdbx_strand_id
1 'polypeptide(L)'
;MVGADGAFLGLVSSNPGEEKSICNQLGDYGNLSGENSVWNREGNYGSSKSHLSAYNPSTELPPAIYYRKAQIGFLTVNPQIKNSFDPDLLFQAFCK
;
A
#
# COMPACT_ATOMS: atom_id res chain seq x y z
N MET A 1 -6.61 1.02 3.22
CA MET A 1 -6.02 1.23 1.90
C MET A 1 -6.76 0.35 0.92
N VAL A 2 -6.98 0.82 -0.30
CA VAL A 2 -7.79 0.12 -1.29
C VAL A 2 -7.10 0.20 -2.65
N GLY A 3 -7.01 -0.91 -3.36
CA GLY A 3 -6.50 -0.97 -4.73
C GLY A 3 -7.45 -0.29 -5.72
N ALA A 4 -6.95 0.10 -6.89
CA ALA A 4 -7.80 0.71 -7.93
C ALA A 4 -8.90 -0.24 -8.45
N ASP A 5 -8.71 -1.54 -8.25
CA ASP A 5 -9.67 -2.62 -8.50
C ASP A 5 -10.69 -2.82 -7.38
N GLY A 6 -10.61 -2.04 -6.29
CA GLY A 6 -11.48 -2.15 -5.12
C GLY A 6 -11.01 -3.16 -4.07
N ALA A 7 -9.86 -3.83 -4.27
CA ALA A 7 -9.32 -4.78 -3.31
C ALA A 7 -8.93 -4.06 -2.00
N PHE A 8 -9.26 -4.66 -0.85
CA PHE A 8 -8.81 -4.14 0.43
C PHE A 8 -7.35 -4.52 0.67
N LEU A 9 -6.49 -3.54 0.94
CA LEU A 9 -5.02 -3.70 1.07
C LEU A 9 -4.52 -3.44 2.49
N GLY A 10 -5.39 -3.54 3.49
CA GLY A 10 -5.04 -3.34 4.89
C GLY A 10 -5.27 -1.92 5.42
N LEU A 11 -5.13 -1.77 6.73
CA LEU A 11 -5.25 -0.53 7.48
C LEU A 11 -3.88 0.11 7.63
N VAL A 12 -3.79 1.42 7.36
CA VAL A 12 -2.62 2.23 7.71
C VAL A 12 -2.66 2.46 9.21
N SER A 13 -2.21 1.46 9.96
CA SER A 13 -2.20 1.42 11.42
C SER A 13 -0.77 1.14 11.87
N SER A 14 -0.27 1.92 12.83
CA SER A 14 1.04 1.67 13.43
C SER A 14 1.04 0.53 14.44
N ASN A 15 -0.12 -0.09 14.70
CA ASN A 15 -0.21 -1.24 15.61
C ASN A 15 0.10 -2.54 14.85
N PRO A 16 1.25 -3.21 15.11
CA PRO A 16 1.57 -4.48 14.45
C PRO A 16 0.73 -5.66 14.96
N GLY A 17 0.08 -5.54 16.13
CA GLY A 17 -0.82 -6.57 16.67
C GLY A 17 -2.22 -6.54 16.07
N GLU A 18 -2.55 -5.51 15.28
CA GLU A 18 -3.83 -5.45 14.58
C GLU A 18 -3.79 -6.33 13.32
N GLU A 19 -4.74 -7.27 13.21
CA GLU A 19 -4.79 -8.29 12.16
C GLU A 19 -4.72 -7.71 10.74
N LYS A 20 -5.42 -6.60 10.51
CA LYS A 20 -5.51 -5.95 9.20
C LYS A 20 -4.44 -4.88 8.97
N SER A 21 -3.51 -4.70 9.91
CA SER A 21 -2.50 -3.66 9.83
C SER A 21 -1.47 -3.96 8.73
N ILE A 22 -1.11 -2.94 7.95
CA ILE A 22 0.03 -3.03 7.02
C ILE A 22 1.38 -3.12 7.75
N CYS A 23 1.42 -2.86 9.05
CA CYS A 23 2.62 -3.04 9.87
C CYS A 23 2.68 -4.42 10.54
N ASN A 24 1.64 -5.25 10.39
CA ASN A 24 1.65 -6.63 10.89
C ASN A 24 2.38 -7.54 9.90
N GLN A 25 3.67 -7.79 10.15
CA GLN A 25 4.52 -8.63 9.31
C GLN A 25 4.11 -10.12 9.27
N LEU A 26 3.23 -10.54 10.18
CA LEU A 26 2.67 -11.90 10.19
C LEU A 26 1.25 -11.95 9.59
N GLY A 27 0.63 -10.78 9.35
CA GLY A 27 -0.72 -10.67 8.81
C GLY A 27 -0.73 -10.52 7.28
N ASP A 28 -1.88 -10.79 6.66
CA ASP A 28 -2.03 -10.90 5.20
C ASP A 28 -1.68 -9.62 4.40
N TYR A 29 -1.77 -8.46 5.07
CA TYR A 29 -1.60 -7.14 4.45
C TYR A 29 -0.25 -6.47 4.75
N GLY A 30 0.48 -6.95 5.76
CA GLY A 30 1.75 -6.37 6.19
C GLY A 30 2.96 -7.26 5.95
N ASN A 31 2.77 -8.50 5.50
CA ASN A 31 3.85 -9.43 5.21
C ASN A 31 4.40 -9.28 3.77
N LEU A 32 5.55 -9.91 3.47
CA LEU A 32 6.24 -9.78 2.18
C LEU A 32 5.76 -10.75 1.08
N SER A 33 4.86 -11.68 1.39
CA SER A 33 4.39 -12.72 0.47
C SER A 33 2.87 -12.70 0.24
N GLY A 34 2.14 -11.87 0.98
CA GLY A 34 0.68 -11.81 0.96
C GLY A 34 0.19 -11.27 -0.37
N GLU A 35 -0.89 -11.84 -0.89
CA GLU A 35 -1.46 -11.47 -2.19
C GLU A 35 -1.97 -10.01 -2.20
N ASN A 36 -2.51 -9.55 -1.07
CA ASN A 36 -3.04 -8.19 -0.88
C ASN A 36 -2.08 -7.25 -0.14
N SER A 37 -0.83 -7.67 0.06
CA SER A 37 0.18 -6.84 0.71
C SER A 37 0.84 -5.89 -0.29
N VAL A 38 0.87 -4.61 0.06
CA VAL A 38 1.62 -3.60 -0.71
C VAL A 38 3.15 -3.76 -0.55
N TRP A 39 3.60 -4.58 0.41
CA TRP A 39 5.02 -4.86 0.63
C TRP A 39 5.51 -6.11 -0.13
N ASN A 40 4.59 -6.88 -0.70
CA ASN A 40 4.94 -8.02 -1.52
C ASN A 40 5.49 -7.57 -2.89
N ARG A 41 6.82 -7.66 -3.03
CA ARG A 41 7.56 -7.21 -4.24
C ARG A 41 7.33 -8.06 -5.47
N GLU A 42 6.72 -9.23 -5.31
CA GLU A 42 6.30 -10.11 -6.40
C GLU A 42 4.79 -10.04 -6.64
N GLY A 43 4.04 -9.36 -5.76
CA GLY A 43 2.59 -9.26 -5.80
C GLY A 43 2.05 -8.15 -6.69
N ASN A 44 0.71 -8.12 -6.82
CA ASN A 44 0.01 -7.15 -7.67
C ASN A 44 0.10 -5.71 -7.15
N TYR A 45 0.26 -5.52 -5.85
CA TYR A 45 0.21 -4.19 -5.23
C TYR A 45 1.57 -3.67 -4.77
N GLY A 46 2.60 -4.52 -4.76
CA GLY A 46 3.95 -4.19 -4.27
C GLY A 46 5.08 -4.36 -5.29
N SER A 47 4.84 -4.97 -6.46
CA SER A 47 5.86 -5.19 -7.50
C SER A 47 6.14 -3.97 -8.37
N SER A 48 7.31 -3.90 -9.01
CA SER A 48 7.60 -2.83 -9.98
C SER A 48 6.90 -2.97 -11.33
N LYS A 49 6.24 -4.11 -11.58
CA LYS A 49 5.69 -4.49 -12.89
C LYS A 49 4.19 -4.30 -13.00
N SER A 50 3.44 -4.60 -11.94
CA SER A 50 1.98 -4.53 -11.96
C SER A 50 1.48 -3.09 -12.14
N HIS A 51 0.45 -2.90 -12.96
CA HIS A 51 -0.20 -1.60 -13.11
C HIS A 51 -0.97 -1.16 -11.86
N LEU A 52 -1.30 -2.09 -10.94
CA LEU A 52 -1.99 -1.81 -9.67
C LEU A 52 -1.04 -1.48 -8.52
N SER A 53 0.28 -1.51 -8.77
CA SER A 53 1.27 -1.49 -7.71
C SER A 53 1.68 -0.09 -7.29
N ALA A 54 1.87 0.08 -5.99
CA ALA A 54 2.49 1.27 -5.41
C ALA A 54 3.95 1.47 -5.88
N TYR A 55 4.65 0.40 -6.26
CA TYR A 55 6.07 0.47 -6.65
C TYR A 55 6.32 0.44 -8.15
N ASN A 56 5.27 0.51 -8.97
CA ASN A 56 5.45 0.71 -10.40
C ASN A 56 5.59 2.22 -10.68
N PRO A 57 6.75 2.71 -11.17
CA PRO A 57 6.99 4.13 -11.41
C PRO A 57 6.13 4.72 -12.54
N SER A 58 5.46 3.88 -13.32
CA SER A 58 4.58 4.26 -14.43
C SER A 58 3.13 3.85 -14.21
N THR A 59 2.72 3.49 -12.98
CA THR A 59 1.31 3.16 -12.69
C THR A 59 0.40 4.36 -12.89
N GLU A 60 -0.76 4.14 -13.48
CA GLU A 60 -1.89 5.10 -13.47
C GLU A 60 -3.00 4.68 -12.49
N LEU A 61 -2.85 3.50 -11.88
CA LEU A 61 -3.85 2.85 -11.03
C LEU A 61 -3.27 2.47 -9.66
N PRO A 62 -2.62 3.40 -8.94
CA PRO A 62 -2.00 3.09 -7.65
C PRO A 62 -3.06 2.83 -6.56
N PRO A 63 -2.68 2.16 -5.47
CA PRO A 63 -3.49 2.08 -4.27
C PRO A 63 -3.86 3.46 -3.71
N ALA A 64 -5.08 3.59 -3.21
CA ALA A 64 -5.58 4.79 -2.56
C ALA A 64 -5.62 4.63 -1.02
N ILE A 65 -5.24 5.70 -0.33
CA ILE A 65 -5.30 5.80 1.13
C ILE A 65 -6.55 6.59 1.51
N TYR A 66 -7.33 6.00 2.42
CA TYR A 66 -8.56 6.59 2.94
C TYR A 66 -8.44 6.86 4.43
N TYR A 67 -8.89 8.03 4.85
CA TYR A 67 -9.09 8.39 6.26
C TYR A 67 -10.53 8.84 6.46
N ARG A 68 -11.25 8.21 7.39
CA ARG A 68 -12.67 8.49 7.68
C ARG A 68 -13.55 8.55 6.41
N LYS A 69 -13.35 7.60 5.48
CA LYS A 69 -14.05 7.50 4.18
C LYS A 69 -13.70 8.57 3.14
N ALA A 70 -12.85 9.54 3.46
CA ALA A 70 -12.29 10.47 2.49
C ALA A 70 -10.96 9.93 1.96
N GLN A 71 -10.76 9.97 0.65
CA GLN A 71 -9.45 9.68 0.07
C GLN A 71 -8.51 10.84 0.39
N ILE A 72 -7.37 10.52 1.02
CA ILE A 72 -6.37 11.52 1.41
C ILE A 72 -5.16 11.56 0.46
N GLY A 73 -5.00 10.54 -0.37
CA GLY A 73 -3.93 10.48 -1.37
C GLY A 73 -3.74 9.08 -1.93
N PHE A 74 -2.73 8.92 -2.75
CA PHE A 74 -2.33 7.65 -3.34
C PHE A 74 -1.04 7.13 -2.71
N LEU A 75 -0.84 5.82 -2.67
CA LEU A 75 0.43 5.20 -2.31
C LEU A 75 1.17 4.86 -3.60
N THR A 76 2.20 5.61 -3.95
CA THR A 76 2.93 5.35 -5.22
C THR A 76 4.30 6.00 -5.27
N VAL A 77 5.23 5.35 -5.97
CA VAL A 77 6.52 5.91 -6.38
C VAL A 77 6.45 6.68 -7.72
N ASN A 78 5.31 6.68 -8.42
CA ASN A 78 5.16 7.41 -9.68
C ASN A 78 5.16 8.93 -9.43
N PRO A 79 6.17 9.67 -9.90
CA PRO A 79 6.30 11.11 -9.63
C PRO A 79 5.25 11.97 -10.35
N GLN A 80 4.54 11.42 -11.34
CA GLN A 80 3.49 12.15 -12.07
C GLN A 80 2.18 12.23 -11.27
N ILE A 81 1.97 11.34 -10.30
CA ILE A 81 0.76 11.30 -9.49
C ILE A 81 0.89 12.28 -8.34
N LYS A 82 0.06 13.32 -8.36
CA LYS A 82 -0.01 14.34 -7.30
C LYS A 82 -0.72 13.80 -6.07
N ASN A 83 -0.43 14.40 -4.90
CA ASN A 83 -1.01 14.02 -3.62
C ASN A 83 -0.77 12.53 -3.31
N SER A 84 0.50 12.13 -3.42
CA SER A 84 0.96 10.77 -3.23
C SER A 84 1.88 10.66 -2.00
N PHE A 85 1.91 9.47 -1.43
CA PHE A 85 2.80 9.06 -0.37
C PHE A 85 3.78 8.05 -0.96
N ASP A 86 5.08 8.30 -0.73
CA ASP A 86 6.09 7.30 -1.04
C ASP A 86 5.88 6.07 -0.13
N PRO A 87 5.84 4.85 -0.68
CA PRO A 87 5.51 3.67 0.11
C PRO A 87 6.58 3.32 1.15
N ASP A 88 7.86 3.55 0.85
CA ASP A 88 8.95 3.26 1.78
C ASP A 88 9.00 4.31 2.90
N LEU A 89 8.75 5.59 2.61
CA LEU A 89 8.61 6.62 3.64
C LEU A 89 7.41 6.36 4.54
N LEU A 90 6.28 5.91 3.99
CA LEU A 90 5.11 5.54 4.78
C LEU A 90 5.43 4.36 5.72
N PHE A 91 6.07 3.32 5.20
CA PHE A 91 6.49 2.18 6.03
C PHE A 91 7.42 2.64 7.18
N GLN A 92 8.41 3.47 6.88
CA GLN A 92 9.35 3.96 7.89
C GLN A 92 8.69 4.84 8.96
N ALA A 93 7.63 5.56 8.63
CA ALA A 93 6.94 6.44 9.55
C ALA A 93 5.97 5.71 10.49
N PHE A 94 5.35 4.61 10.03
CA PHE A 94 4.28 3.94 10.77
C PHE A 94 4.63 2.55 11.30
N CYS A 95 5.54 1.82 10.66
CA CYS A 95 5.80 0.40 10.95
C CYS A 95 7.14 0.16 11.67
N LYS A 96 7.75 1.21 12.23
CA LYS A 96 8.93 1.12 13.10
C LYS A 96 8.55 1.11 14.57
#